data_AF-A0A2H1WYS0-F1
#
_entry.id   AF-A0A2H1WYS0-F1
#
_cell.length_a   1.000
_cell.length_b   1.000
_cell.length_c   1.000
_cell.angle_alpha   90.00
_cell.angle_beta   90.00
_cell.angle_gamma   90.00
#
_symmetry.space_group_name_H-M   'P 1'
#
loop_
_entity.id
_entity.type
_entity.pdbx_description
1 polymer ?
#
loop_
_entity_poly.entity_id
_entity_poly.type
_entity_poly.pdbx_seq_one_letter_code
_entity_poly.pdbx_strand_id
1 'polypeptide(L)'
;DEEDKKKKNEEMSSLMMKAVFWMFMSCFLIISLSLFLPGGENAQNEMIRYVSWNEFVYSMLSKGEVEELIVRPDLEVVTIILHEGAIIKGKRSNHRVYHMNVGDIHRFEEKLRDTEKNLGVKEGVRVIYDRNGSVAGKVITTLLIAAVILSFLYSTKSMRMNINLGGFNQLGRAKFTLVDSMTGQGKGVKFEDVAGLREAKVEVMEFVDYLKRPEHYKSLGAKVPKGALLLGPPGCGKTLLAKAVATEANVPFLSMNGSEFIEMIGGLGAARVRDLFKEALSRAPCIIYIDEMDAVGRARSSAPTTFGPGGGEGEQTLNQLLVEMDGMKSREGVVVLASTNRADVLDKALLRPGRFDRHILIDLPTLVEREEIFHRHLKNIVLEKLPDYYIKRLAYLTPGFSGADIANVCNEAALHAARHKQSIVRHTDLEYAVERVVGGTEKRSHAMSPAEKRVVAYHEAGHALTGWLLEHTDALLKVTIVPRTNMALGFAQYTPSDQKLYNKEE
;
A
#
# COMPACT_ATOMS: atom_id res chain seq x y z
N ASP A 1 11.45 42.71 32.35
CA ASP A 1 11.01 41.38 31.85
C ASP A 1 10.04 41.43 30.67
N GLU A 2 8.94 42.19 30.69
CA GLU A 2 8.01 42.22 29.54
C GLU A 2 8.51 43.07 28.36
N GLU A 3 9.19 44.20 28.61
CA GLU A 3 9.78 45.01 27.52
C GLU A 3 10.93 44.30 26.80
N ASP A 4 11.78 43.58 27.54
CA ASP A 4 12.86 42.78 26.95
C ASP A 4 12.33 41.61 26.12
N LYS A 5 11.24 40.95 26.54
CA LYS A 5 10.57 39.91 25.74
C LYS A 5 9.96 40.47 24.46
N LYS A 6 9.42 41.70 24.50
CA LYS A 6 8.83 42.37 23.34
C LYS A 6 9.89 42.77 22.31
N LYS A 7 11.00 43.36 22.78
CA LYS A 7 12.18 43.66 21.94
C LYS A 7 12.77 42.40 21.30
N LYS A 8 12.91 41.31 22.07
CA LYS A 8 13.45 40.04 21.57
C LYS A 8 12.55 39.36 20.54
N ASN A 9 11.22 39.49 20.67
CA ASN A 9 10.25 39.03 19.67
C ASN A 9 10.26 39.88 18.39
N GLU A 10 10.43 41.21 18.51
CA GLU A 10 10.58 42.08 17.34
C GLU A 10 11.89 41.81 16.58
N GLU A 11 13.00 41.61 17.29
CA GLU A 11 14.27 41.21 16.69
C GLU A 11 14.16 39.84 16.00
N MET A 12 13.53 38.85 16.64
CA MET A 12 13.34 37.50 16.09
C MET A 12 12.40 37.49 14.87
N SER A 13 11.36 38.32 14.87
CA SER A 13 10.49 38.54 13.70
C SER A 13 11.24 39.18 12.54
N SER A 14 12.10 40.18 12.83
CA SER A 14 12.95 40.81 11.82
C SER A 14 13.99 39.82 11.24
N LEU A 15 14.51 38.92 12.06
CA LEU A 15 15.45 37.87 11.66
C LEU A 15 14.76 36.80 10.82
N MET A 16 13.54 36.39 11.17
CA MET A 16 12.74 35.46 10.36
C MET A 16 12.35 36.08 9.02
N MET A 17 11.98 37.36 8.98
CA MET A 17 11.68 38.05 7.74
C MET A 17 12.92 38.14 6.83
N LYS A 18 14.10 38.37 7.41
CA LYS A 18 15.38 38.29 6.69
C LYS A 18 15.67 36.86 6.21
N ALA A 19 15.38 35.83 7.01
CA ALA A 19 15.59 34.43 6.62
C ALA A 19 14.67 34.00 5.47
N VAL A 20 13.39 34.37 5.51
CA VAL A 20 12.43 34.14 4.43
C VAL A 20 12.87 34.88 3.17
N PHE A 21 13.33 36.13 3.30
CA PHE A 21 13.89 36.89 2.18
C PHE A 21 15.10 36.18 1.55
N TRP A 22 16.06 35.73 2.36
CA TRP A 22 17.22 34.97 1.87
C TRP A 22 16.84 33.62 1.24
N MET A 23 15.79 32.96 1.74
CA MET A 23 15.27 31.71 1.19
C MET A 23 14.58 31.90 -0.17
N PHE A 24 13.80 32.98 -0.34
CA PHE A 24 13.21 33.31 -1.64
C PHE A 24 14.27 33.75 -2.64
N MET A 25 15.27 34.52 -2.19
CA MET A 25 16.41 34.92 -3.02
C MET A 25 17.26 33.71 -3.45
N SER A 26 17.48 32.73 -2.57
CA SER A 26 18.21 31.51 -2.92
C SER A 26 17.40 30.63 -3.88
N CYS A 27 16.10 30.48 -3.68
CA CYS A 27 15.22 29.78 -4.63
C CYS A 27 15.19 30.46 -6.01
N PHE A 28 15.11 31.79 -6.05
CA PHE A 28 15.18 32.55 -7.31
C PHE A 28 16.54 32.40 -8.00
N LEU A 29 17.63 32.39 -7.22
CA LEU A 29 18.98 32.17 -7.75
C LEU A 29 19.12 30.73 -8.30
N ILE A 30 18.58 29.72 -7.63
CA ILE A 30 18.59 28.33 -8.08
C ILE A 30 17.76 28.17 -9.36
N ILE A 31 16.56 28.77 -9.42
CA ILE A 31 15.68 28.72 -10.60
C ILE A 31 16.33 29.45 -11.78
N SER A 32 16.90 30.64 -11.57
CA SER A 32 17.58 31.38 -12.64
C SER A 32 18.84 30.66 -13.12
N LEU A 33 19.64 30.07 -12.21
CA LEU A 33 20.81 29.25 -12.57
C LEU A 33 20.40 27.99 -13.35
N SER A 34 19.29 27.35 -12.98
CA SER A 34 18.77 26.16 -13.68
C SER A 34 18.32 26.45 -15.12
N LEU A 35 17.94 27.70 -15.42
CA LEU A 35 17.51 28.13 -16.75
C LEU A 35 18.68 28.48 -17.70
N PHE A 36 19.85 28.83 -17.15
CA PHE A 36 21.07 29.08 -17.90
C PHE A 36 21.92 27.82 -18.15
N LEU A 37 21.67 26.75 -17.40
CA LEU A 37 22.24 25.44 -17.72
C LEU A 37 21.48 24.83 -18.91
N PRO A 38 22.17 24.25 -19.91
CA PRO A 38 21.50 23.61 -21.04
C PRO A 38 20.55 22.52 -20.51
N GLY A 39 19.27 22.66 -20.84
CA GLY A 39 18.20 21.82 -20.34
C GLY A 39 18.43 20.36 -20.70
N GLY A 40 18.84 19.58 -19.69
CA GLY A 40 18.85 18.12 -19.76
C GLY A 40 17.45 17.59 -19.48
N GLU A 41 16.52 17.75 -20.43
CA GLU A 41 15.45 16.77 -20.53
C GLU A 41 16.09 15.46 -20.99
N ASN A 42 16.16 14.48 -20.08
CA ASN A 42 16.51 13.08 -20.35
C ASN A 42 17.92 12.79 -20.89
N ALA A 43 18.96 13.38 -20.30
CA ALA A 43 20.30 12.77 -20.37
C ALA A 43 20.54 11.99 -19.08
N GLN A 44 20.20 10.70 -19.09
CA GLN A 44 20.90 9.74 -18.24
C GLN A 44 22.41 9.99 -18.42
N ASN A 45 23.15 9.83 -17.33
CA ASN A 45 24.58 10.08 -17.22
C ASN A 45 25.37 9.05 -18.05
N GLU A 46 25.16 9.01 -19.37
CA GLU A 46 25.91 8.21 -20.32
C GLU A 46 27.21 8.96 -20.64
N MET A 47 28.35 8.30 -20.40
CA MET A 47 29.65 8.83 -20.82
C MET A 47 29.60 9.20 -22.30
N ILE A 48 29.77 10.48 -22.61
CA ILE A 48 29.81 11.00 -23.99
C ILE A 48 30.98 10.34 -24.73
N ARG A 49 30.68 9.44 -25.68
CA ARG A 49 31.69 8.77 -26.50
C ARG A 49 31.76 9.39 -27.88
N TYR A 50 32.90 9.99 -28.20
CA TYR A 50 33.18 10.53 -29.51
C TYR A 50 33.71 9.45 -30.47
N VAL A 51 33.23 9.47 -31.71
CA VAL A 51 33.67 8.60 -32.79
C VAL A 51 34.09 9.41 -34.01
N SER A 52 35.09 8.91 -34.73
CA SER A 52 35.53 9.52 -35.98
C SER A 52 34.59 9.15 -37.13
N TRP A 53 34.59 9.95 -38.20
CA TRP A 53 33.83 9.68 -39.42
C TRP A 53 34.11 8.27 -39.98
N ASN A 54 35.37 7.85 -40.03
CA ASN A 54 35.74 6.53 -40.54
C ASN A 54 35.20 5.40 -39.64
N GLU A 55 35.26 5.59 -38.32
CA GLU A 55 34.71 4.61 -37.39
C GLU A 55 33.19 4.49 -37.53
N PHE A 56 32.50 5.61 -37.63
CA PHE A 56 31.06 5.65 -37.90
C PHE A 56 30.70 4.90 -39.19
N VAL A 57 31.37 5.23 -40.30
CA VAL A 57 31.06 4.65 -41.62
C VAL A 57 31.32 3.14 -41.68
N TYR A 58 32.50 2.69 -41.24
CA TYR A 58 32.90 1.29 -41.43
C TYR A 58 32.47 0.34 -40.31
N SER A 59 32.25 0.85 -39.10
CA SER A 59 31.94 -0.01 -37.94
C SER A 59 30.49 0.03 -37.49
N MET A 60 29.73 1.06 -37.90
CA MET A 60 28.32 1.25 -37.52
C MET A 60 27.41 1.29 -38.75
N LEU A 61 27.65 2.22 -39.68
CA LEU A 61 26.78 2.48 -40.83
C LEU A 61 26.80 1.31 -41.84
N SER A 62 27.97 0.81 -42.23
CA SER A 62 28.11 -0.32 -43.18
C SER A 62 27.46 -1.62 -42.70
N LYS A 63 27.31 -1.78 -41.37
CA LYS A 63 26.72 -2.95 -40.74
C LYS A 63 25.21 -2.83 -40.50
N GLY A 64 24.63 -1.66 -40.79
CA GLY A 64 23.20 -1.41 -40.57
C GLY A 64 22.81 -1.27 -39.09
N GLU A 65 23.76 -0.90 -38.23
CA GLU A 65 23.55 -0.85 -36.77
C GLU A 65 23.00 0.51 -36.28
N VAL A 66 22.87 1.48 -37.19
CA VAL A 66 22.46 2.86 -36.90
C VAL A 66 20.96 3.00 -37.09
N GLU A 67 20.26 3.43 -36.05
CA GLU A 67 18.82 3.65 -36.04
C GLU A 67 18.46 5.07 -36.52
N GLU A 68 19.08 6.08 -35.92
CA GLU A 68 18.84 7.48 -36.27
C GLU A 68 20.05 8.38 -35.98
N LEU A 69 20.10 9.51 -36.70
CA LEU A 69 21.09 10.56 -36.54
C LEU A 69 20.39 11.86 -36.13
N ILE A 70 20.72 12.40 -34.96
CA ILE A 70 20.25 13.70 -34.51
C ILE A 70 21.36 14.72 -34.78
N VAL A 71 21.12 15.58 -35.77
CA VAL A 71 22.02 16.66 -36.16
C VAL A 71 21.70 17.90 -35.33
N ARG A 72 22.70 18.44 -34.64
CA ARG A 72 22.61 19.69 -33.89
C ARG A 72 23.49 20.75 -34.57
N PRO A 73 22.92 21.55 -35.50
CA PRO A 73 23.69 22.54 -36.26
C PRO A 73 24.40 23.55 -35.38
N ASP A 74 23.77 23.98 -34.28
CA ASP A 74 24.31 24.98 -33.36
C ASP A 74 25.58 24.51 -32.61
N LEU A 75 25.81 23.20 -32.55
CA LEU A 75 26.93 22.59 -31.81
C LEU A 75 27.93 21.88 -32.73
N GLU A 76 27.72 21.87 -34.06
CA GLU A 76 28.53 21.13 -35.05
C GLU A 76 28.73 19.63 -34.71
N VAL A 77 27.77 19.07 -33.97
CA VAL A 77 27.81 17.70 -33.47
C VAL A 77 26.63 16.91 -34.02
N VAL A 78 26.91 15.68 -34.44
CA VAL A 78 25.88 14.71 -34.79
C VAL A 78 25.85 13.61 -33.73
N THR A 79 24.67 13.37 -33.20
CA THR A 79 24.41 12.28 -32.25
C THR A 79 23.93 11.08 -33.03
N ILE A 80 24.61 9.96 -32.84
CA ILE A 80 24.37 8.68 -33.49
C ILE A 80 23.67 7.78 -32.48
N ILE A 81 22.48 7.29 -32.83
CA ILE A 81 21.72 6.35 -32.02
C ILE A 81 21.73 5.01 -32.74
N LEU A 82 22.14 3.96 -32.02
CA LEU A 82 22.24 2.61 -32.53
C LEU A 82 21.00 1.77 -32.17
N HIS A 83 20.79 0.67 -32.90
CA HIS A 83 19.80 -0.34 -32.53
C HIS A 83 20.19 -1.08 -31.23
N GLU A 84 19.19 -1.63 -30.54
CA GLU A 84 19.40 -2.35 -29.28
C GLU A 84 20.28 -3.59 -29.45
N GLY A 85 21.48 -3.56 -28.87
CA GLY A 85 22.43 -4.66 -28.92
C GLY A 85 23.43 -4.63 -30.09
N ALA A 86 23.62 -3.49 -30.73
CA ALA A 86 24.54 -3.28 -31.84
C ALA A 86 25.99 -3.79 -31.59
N ILE A 87 26.62 -4.35 -32.62
CA ILE A 87 27.98 -4.93 -32.54
C ILE A 87 29.02 -4.01 -33.19
N ILE A 88 29.71 -3.22 -32.35
CA ILE A 88 30.78 -2.33 -32.79
C ILE A 88 32.14 -3.03 -32.61
N LYS A 89 32.96 -3.07 -33.67
CA LYS A 89 34.30 -3.69 -33.65
C LYS A 89 34.33 -5.13 -33.06
N GLY A 90 33.27 -5.91 -33.29
CA GLY A 90 33.18 -7.31 -32.86
C GLY A 90 32.76 -7.54 -31.40
N LYS A 91 32.41 -6.48 -30.66
CA LYS A 91 31.84 -6.57 -29.30
C LYS A 91 30.46 -5.94 -29.26
N ARG A 92 29.54 -6.54 -28.50
CA ARG A 92 28.22 -5.96 -28.24
C ARG A 92 28.39 -4.66 -27.45
N SER A 93 27.91 -3.56 -27.99
CA SER A 93 27.97 -2.27 -27.28
C SER A 93 26.86 -2.21 -26.23
N ASN A 94 27.22 -1.84 -25.00
CA ASN A 94 26.27 -1.49 -23.95
C ASN A 94 25.80 -0.03 -24.03
N HIS A 95 26.39 0.76 -24.94
CA HIS A 95 26.06 2.18 -25.13
C HIS A 95 25.36 2.34 -26.47
N ARG A 96 24.21 3.02 -26.44
CA ARG A 96 23.37 3.23 -27.62
C ARG A 96 23.66 4.57 -28.30
N VAL A 97 24.20 5.54 -27.55
CA VAL A 97 24.43 6.91 -28.02
C VAL A 97 25.92 7.17 -28.23
N TYR A 98 26.27 7.68 -29.40
CA TYR A 98 27.61 8.13 -29.77
C TYR A 98 27.55 9.54 -30.36
N HIS A 99 28.64 10.28 -30.30
CA HIS A 99 28.73 11.61 -30.88
C HIS A 99 29.85 11.69 -31.90
N MET A 100 29.66 12.44 -32.98
CA MET A 100 30.72 12.78 -33.91
C MET A 100 30.75 14.29 -34.13
N ASN A 101 31.96 14.84 -34.17
CA ASN A 101 32.17 16.23 -34.56
C ASN A 101 32.26 16.29 -36.09
N VAL A 102 31.54 17.24 -36.68
CA VAL A 102 31.46 17.38 -38.13
C VAL A 102 31.87 18.81 -38.49
N GLY A 103 32.98 18.94 -39.22
CA GLY A 103 33.54 20.26 -39.56
C GLY A 103 32.70 21.11 -40.51
N ASP A 104 31.79 20.50 -41.28
CA ASP A 104 30.80 21.23 -42.09
C ASP A 104 29.46 20.48 -42.01
N ILE A 105 28.60 20.94 -41.10
CA ILE A 105 27.30 20.33 -40.83
C ILE A 105 26.32 20.52 -41.99
N HIS A 106 26.51 21.55 -42.82
CA HIS A 106 25.61 21.84 -43.94
C HIS A 106 25.80 20.87 -45.11
N ARG A 107 27.01 20.34 -45.29
CA ARG A 107 27.33 19.29 -46.27
C ARG A 107 27.27 17.87 -45.71
N PHE A 108 26.96 17.73 -44.42
CA PHE A 108 26.93 16.43 -43.75
C PHE A 108 25.94 15.46 -44.38
N GLU A 109 24.70 15.92 -44.63
CA GLU A 109 23.65 15.06 -45.17
C GLU A 109 23.99 14.61 -46.60
N GLU A 110 24.50 15.50 -47.44
CA GLU A 110 24.98 15.18 -48.79
C GLU A 110 26.07 14.10 -48.75
N LYS A 111 27.09 14.31 -47.90
CA LYS A 111 28.21 13.38 -47.72
C LYS A 111 27.77 12.02 -47.16
N LEU A 112 26.76 12.01 -46.27
CA LEU A 112 26.16 10.80 -45.72
C LEU A 112 25.46 10.00 -46.83
N ARG A 113 24.61 10.66 -47.63
CA ARG A 113 23.87 10.01 -48.72
C ARG A 113 24.78 9.45 -49.81
N ASP A 114 25.87 10.13 -50.14
CA ASP A 114 26.86 9.61 -51.09
C ASP A 114 27.63 8.40 -50.53
N THR A 115 27.89 8.39 -49.23
CA THR A 115 28.53 7.25 -48.55
C THR A 115 27.60 6.04 -48.47
N GLU A 116 26.31 6.24 -48.20
CA GLU A 116 25.28 5.18 -48.22
C GLU A 116 25.16 4.54 -49.62
N LYS A 117 25.20 5.35 -50.69
CA LYS A 117 25.20 4.86 -52.07
C LYS A 117 26.43 4.00 -52.39
N ASN A 118 27.62 4.46 -51.98
CA ASN A 118 28.87 3.73 -52.21
C ASN A 118 28.94 2.41 -51.43
N LEU A 119 28.24 2.32 -50.30
CA LEU A 119 28.17 1.11 -49.48
C LEU A 119 27.02 0.16 -49.84
N GLY A 120 26.13 0.56 -50.76
CA GLY A 120 25.02 -0.29 -51.22
C GLY A 120 23.92 -0.50 -50.17
N VAL A 121 23.75 0.45 -49.23
CA VAL A 121 22.74 0.37 -48.17
C VAL A 121 21.34 0.58 -48.76
N LYS A 122 20.41 -0.38 -48.56
CA LYS A 122 19.08 -0.36 -49.19
C LYS A 122 18.05 0.52 -48.48
N GLU A 123 18.22 0.76 -47.18
CA GLU A 123 17.37 1.64 -46.37
C GLU A 123 18.23 2.76 -45.77
N GLY A 124 18.01 4.00 -46.20
CA GLY A 124 18.78 5.14 -45.71
C GLY A 124 18.46 5.48 -44.26
N VAL A 125 19.47 5.92 -43.50
CA VAL A 125 19.30 6.27 -42.08
C VAL A 125 18.47 7.56 -41.94
N ARG A 126 17.63 7.62 -40.91
CA ARG A 126 16.81 8.80 -40.58
C ARG A 126 17.68 9.89 -39.96
N VAL A 127 17.56 11.12 -40.48
CA VAL A 127 18.28 12.30 -40.00
C VAL A 127 17.27 13.30 -39.43
N ILE A 128 17.41 13.66 -38.16
CA ILE A 128 16.54 14.60 -37.44
C ILE A 128 17.36 15.84 -37.09
N TYR A 129 16.86 17.03 -37.44
CA TYR A 129 17.49 18.30 -37.09
C TYR A 129 16.88 18.86 -35.79
N ASP A 130 17.67 18.88 -34.73
CA ASP A 130 17.28 19.44 -33.44
C ASP A 130 17.83 20.87 -33.31
N ARG A 131 16.93 21.85 -33.45
CA ARG A 131 17.21 23.27 -33.25
C ARG A 131 16.61 23.65 -31.90
N ASN A 132 17.43 23.67 -30.87
CA ASN A 132 16.96 24.01 -29.52
C ASN A 132 16.30 25.41 -29.53
N GLY A 133 15.06 25.46 -29.03
CA GLY A 133 14.23 26.67 -29.00
C GLY A 133 14.89 27.86 -28.31
N SER A 134 14.59 29.05 -28.84
CA SER A 134 15.31 30.30 -28.63
C SER A 134 15.54 30.67 -27.15
N VAL A 135 16.78 31.06 -26.86
CA VAL A 135 17.22 31.69 -25.61
C VAL A 135 16.29 32.85 -25.19
N ALA A 136 15.67 33.52 -26.16
CA ALA A 136 14.68 34.57 -25.94
C ALA A 136 13.47 34.13 -25.09
N GLY A 137 12.95 32.90 -25.29
CA GLY A 137 11.81 32.39 -24.51
C GLY A 137 12.18 32.13 -23.03
N LYS A 138 13.42 31.70 -22.78
CA LYS A 138 13.95 31.48 -21.43
C LYS A 138 14.19 32.80 -20.67
N VAL A 139 14.54 33.87 -21.38
CA VAL A 139 14.70 35.21 -20.79
C VAL A 139 13.35 35.84 -20.44
N ILE A 140 12.32 35.66 -21.28
CA ILE A 140 10.98 36.22 -21.01
C ILE A 140 10.33 35.54 -19.80
N THR A 141 10.45 34.22 -19.69
CA THR A 141 9.89 33.45 -18.56
C THR A 141 10.57 33.77 -17.22
N THR A 142 11.89 33.96 -17.21
CA THR A 142 12.62 34.39 -16.00
C THR A 142 12.25 35.80 -15.55
N LEU A 143 12.07 36.74 -16.49
CA LEU A 143 11.60 38.09 -16.17
C LEU A 143 10.18 38.11 -15.58
N LEU A 144 9.29 37.25 -16.07
CA LEU A 144 7.93 37.11 -15.54
C LEU A 144 7.92 36.61 -14.09
N ILE A 145 8.72 35.58 -13.77
CA ILE A 145 8.84 35.04 -12.42
C ILE A 145 9.43 36.09 -11.46
N ALA A 146 10.44 36.84 -11.92
CA ALA A 146 11.02 37.93 -11.13
C ALA A 146 10.00 39.02 -10.79
N ALA A 147 9.14 39.38 -11.76
CA ALA A 147 8.09 40.38 -11.55
C ALA A 147 7.02 39.93 -10.52
N VAL A 148 6.64 38.65 -10.52
CA VAL A 148 5.69 38.09 -9.54
C VAL A 148 6.27 38.13 -8.12
N ILE A 149 7.54 37.77 -7.96
CA ILE A 149 8.22 37.81 -6.65
C ILE A 149 8.35 39.26 -6.16
N LEU A 150 8.69 40.20 -7.04
CA LEU A 150 8.78 41.62 -6.69
C LEU A 150 7.41 42.20 -6.29
N SER A 151 6.35 41.82 -7.00
CA SER A 151 4.96 42.22 -6.68
C SER A 151 4.53 41.68 -5.31
N PHE A 152 4.86 40.42 -5.00
CA PHE A 152 4.59 39.83 -3.70
C PHE A 152 5.34 40.56 -2.57
N LEU A 153 6.62 40.89 -2.77
CA LEU A 153 7.41 41.63 -1.79
C LEU A 153 6.88 43.06 -1.54
N TYR A 154 6.43 43.76 -2.58
CA TYR A 154 5.79 45.07 -2.40
C TYR A 154 4.44 44.97 -1.66
N SER A 155 3.67 43.91 -1.89
CA SER A 155 2.41 43.67 -1.17
C SER A 155 2.60 43.37 0.32
N THR A 156 3.77 42.89 0.75
CA THR A 156 4.04 42.59 2.17
C THR A 156 4.34 43.82 3.03
N LYS A 157 4.63 44.99 2.44
CA LYS A 157 4.81 46.24 3.21
C LYS A 157 3.49 46.86 3.71
N SER A 158 2.35 46.50 3.14
CA SER A 158 1.02 47.01 3.56
C SER A 158 0.16 45.97 4.29
N MET A 159 0.62 44.72 4.39
CA MET A 159 -0.18 43.62 4.95
C MET A 159 0.44 43.11 6.26
N ARG A 160 -0.07 43.60 7.40
CA ARG A 160 0.14 42.95 8.70
C ARG A 160 -0.61 41.61 8.71
N MET A 161 -0.01 40.58 8.10
CA MET A 161 -0.50 39.21 8.19
C MET A 161 -0.23 38.69 9.60
N ASN A 162 -1.30 38.52 10.38
CA ASN A 162 -1.28 37.87 11.68
C ASN A 162 -1.12 36.36 11.45
N ILE A 163 0.10 35.90 11.18
CA ILE A 163 0.41 34.47 11.05
C ILE A 163 0.39 33.88 12.46
N ASN A 164 -0.70 33.18 12.75
CA ASN A 164 -0.89 32.48 14.01
C ASN A 164 0.16 31.35 14.14
N LEU A 165 1.13 31.52 15.04
CA LEU A 165 2.23 30.58 15.34
C LEU A 165 1.75 29.27 16.04
N GLY A 166 0.48 28.89 15.86
CA GLY A 166 -0.13 27.68 16.42
C GLY A 166 -0.13 26.47 15.48
N GLY A 167 0.13 26.67 14.17
CA GLY A 167 0.02 25.61 13.16
C GLY A 167 1.12 24.52 13.22
N PHE A 168 2.32 24.85 13.69
CA PHE A 168 3.42 23.87 13.78
C PHE A 168 3.26 22.88 14.94
N ASN A 169 2.64 23.27 16.06
CA ASN A 169 2.34 22.35 17.16
C ASN A 169 1.17 21.40 16.86
N GLN A 170 0.40 21.67 15.81
CA GLN A 170 -0.75 20.84 15.44
C GLN A 170 -0.36 19.66 14.55
N LEU A 171 0.83 19.68 13.94
CA LEU A 171 1.32 18.63 13.05
C LEU A 171 1.85 17.39 13.80
N GLY A 172 2.29 17.56 15.05
CA GLY A 172 2.81 16.49 15.91
C GLY A 172 1.75 15.70 16.68
N ARG A 173 0.52 16.20 16.77
CA ARG A 173 -0.54 15.53 17.53
C ARG A 173 -1.01 14.27 16.81
N ALA A 174 -1.05 13.17 17.55
CA ALA A 174 -1.63 11.91 17.10
C ALA A 174 -3.12 12.10 16.74
N LYS A 175 -3.51 11.79 15.51
CA LYS A 175 -4.92 11.73 15.07
C LYS A 175 -5.49 10.34 15.38
N PHE A 176 -5.72 10.01 16.64
CA PHE A 176 -6.36 8.73 17.00
C PHE A 176 -7.88 8.85 16.95
N THR A 177 -8.56 7.74 16.65
CA THR A 177 -10.01 7.64 16.80
C THR A 177 -10.31 7.28 18.25
N LEU A 178 -10.91 8.21 18.98
CA LEU A 178 -11.39 7.97 20.34
C LEU A 178 -12.81 7.42 20.27
N VAL A 179 -12.97 6.15 20.61
CA VAL A 179 -14.30 5.57 20.84
C VAL A 179 -14.49 5.50 22.34
N ASP A 180 -15.20 6.48 22.86
CA ASP A 180 -15.58 6.50 24.27
C ASP A 180 -16.92 5.78 24.43
N SER A 181 -16.87 4.63 25.09
CA SER A 181 -18.04 3.80 25.40
C SER A 181 -19.01 4.54 26.34
N MET A 182 -18.55 5.59 27.04
CA MET A 182 -19.31 6.30 28.07
C MET A 182 -20.07 7.54 27.56
N THR A 183 -19.70 8.13 26.41
CA THR A 183 -20.27 9.42 25.94
C THR A 183 -21.25 9.32 24.76
N GLY A 184 -21.74 8.12 24.43
CA GLY A 184 -23.05 7.96 23.77
C GLY A 184 -23.13 8.18 22.26
N GLN A 185 -22.02 8.26 21.52
CA GLN A 185 -22.06 8.42 20.05
C GLN A 185 -22.02 7.11 19.24
N GLY A 186 -22.19 5.95 19.86
CA GLY A 186 -22.45 4.71 19.14
C GLY A 186 -22.77 3.56 20.08
N LYS A 187 -23.69 2.68 19.69
CA LYS A 187 -23.73 1.34 20.28
C LYS A 187 -22.37 0.70 19.99
N GLY A 188 -21.50 0.60 21.00
CA GLY A 188 -20.26 -0.14 20.90
C GLY A 188 -20.53 -1.57 20.44
N VAL A 189 -19.55 -2.18 19.78
CA VAL A 189 -19.62 -3.58 19.35
C VAL A 189 -19.53 -4.44 20.61
N LYS A 190 -20.46 -5.36 20.86
CA LYS A 190 -20.39 -6.31 21.99
C LYS A 190 -19.77 -7.65 21.60
N PHE A 191 -19.52 -8.55 22.55
CA PHE A 191 -19.10 -9.92 22.19
C PHE A 191 -20.19 -10.72 21.48
N GLU A 192 -21.47 -10.42 21.76
CA GLU A 192 -22.61 -10.90 20.98
C GLU A 192 -22.54 -10.42 19.52
N ASP A 193 -21.83 -9.31 19.28
CA ASP A 193 -21.60 -8.76 17.95
C ASP A 193 -20.43 -9.39 17.19
N VAL A 194 -19.73 -10.35 17.78
CA VAL A 194 -18.66 -11.10 17.12
C VAL A 194 -19.15 -12.54 17.00
N ALA A 195 -19.38 -13.04 15.79
CA ALA A 195 -19.76 -14.44 15.59
C ALA A 195 -18.50 -15.32 15.55
N GLY A 196 -18.56 -16.54 16.09
CA GLY A 196 -17.40 -17.44 16.20
C GLY A 196 -16.31 -16.94 17.16
N LEU A 197 -15.06 -17.31 16.86
CA LEU A 197 -13.84 -16.96 17.60
C LEU A 197 -13.89 -17.39 19.06
N ARG A 198 -14.39 -18.60 19.33
CA ARG A 198 -14.66 -19.06 20.71
C ARG A 198 -13.40 -19.08 21.57
N GLU A 199 -12.30 -19.60 21.02
CA GLU A 199 -11.00 -19.70 21.72
C GLU A 199 -10.41 -18.31 21.97
N ALA A 200 -10.32 -17.48 20.91
CA ALA A 200 -9.82 -16.12 21.02
C ALA A 200 -10.64 -15.26 21.99
N LYS A 201 -11.96 -15.44 22.06
CA LYS A 201 -12.84 -14.78 23.03
C LYS A 201 -12.49 -15.15 24.46
N VAL A 202 -12.20 -16.43 24.74
CA VAL A 202 -11.79 -16.86 26.09
C VAL A 202 -10.49 -16.19 26.50
N GLU A 203 -9.50 -16.12 25.61
CA GLU A 203 -8.23 -15.44 25.90
C GLU A 203 -8.41 -13.94 26.13
N VAL A 204 -9.21 -13.25 25.30
CA VAL A 204 -9.44 -11.82 25.49
C VAL A 204 -10.33 -11.50 26.70
N MET A 205 -11.17 -12.43 27.16
CA MET A 205 -12.02 -12.24 28.34
C MET A 205 -11.19 -12.06 29.61
N GLU A 206 -9.98 -12.61 29.70
CA GLU A 206 -9.06 -12.35 30.82
C GLU A 206 -8.75 -10.85 30.96
N PHE A 207 -8.54 -10.15 29.84
CA PHE A 207 -8.26 -8.71 29.83
C PHE A 207 -9.49 -7.91 30.26
N VAL A 208 -10.69 -8.33 29.85
CA VAL A 208 -11.95 -7.71 30.27
C VAL A 208 -12.15 -7.85 31.78
N ASP A 209 -11.97 -9.05 32.31
CA ASP A 209 -12.14 -9.29 33.74
C ASP A 209 -11.10 -8.54 34.58
N TYR A 210 -9.86 -8.49 34.09
CA TYR A 210 -8.81 -7.69 34.71
C TYR A 210 -9.15 -6.19 34.76
N LEU A 211 -9.62 -5.61 33.64
CA LEU A 211 -9.98 -4.19 33.59
C LEU A 211 -11.18 -3.86 34.50
N LYS A 212 -12.11 -4.81 34.67
CA LYS A 212 -13.26 -4.66 35.58
C LYS A 212 -12.89 -4.85 37.05
N ARG A 213 -12.02 -5.81 37.37
CA ARG A 213 -11.69 -6.24 38.74
C ARG A 213 -10.18 -6.32 38.99
N PRO A 214 -9.42 -5.22 38.82
CA PRO A 214 -7.96 -5.25 38.91
C PRO A 214 -7.45 -5.63 40.31
N GLU A 215 -8.18 -5.28 41.37
CA GLU A 215 -7.78 -5.57 42.75
C GLU A 215 -7.74 -7.07 43.07
N HIS A 216 -8.61 -7.88 42.44
CA HIS A 216 -8.61 -9.32 42.63
C HIS A 216 -7.29 -9.94 42.14
N TYR A 217 -6.87 -9.59 40.93
CA TYR A 217 -5.60 -10.04 40.35
C TYR A 217 -4.38 -9.53 41.13
N LYS A 218 -4.40 -8.27 41.58
CA LYS A 218 -3.33 -7.70 42.41
C LYS A 218 -3.19 -8.44 43.74
N SER A 219 -4.30 -8.80 44.39
CA SER A 219 -4.28 -9.53 45.68
C SER A 219 -3.63 -10.91 45.58
N LEU A 220 -3.73 -11.54 44.40
CA LEU A 220 -3.10 -12.83 44.08
C LEU A 220 -1.64 -12.69 43.63
N GLY A 221 -1.11 -11.47 43.53
CA GLY A 221 0.25 -11.20 43.05
C GLY A 221 0.43 -11.39 41.53
N ALA A 222 -0.67 -11.50 40.77
CA ALA A 222 -0.61 -11.64 39.33
C ALA A 222 -0.08 -10.37 38.68
N LYS A 223 0.88 -10.52 37.75
CA LYS A 223 1.35 -9.41 36.92
C LYS A 223 0.40 -9.22 35.75
N VAL A 224 0.09 -7.96 35.48
CA VAL A 224 -0.81 -7.55 34.40
C VAL A 224 -0.10 -7.75 33.07
N PRO A 225 -0.71 -8.47 32.11
CA PRO A 225 -0.20 -8.49 30.74
C PRO A 225 -0.30 -7.07 30.17
N LYS A 226 0.85 -6.48 29.81
CA LYS A 226 0.92 -5.10 29.32
C LYS A 226 0.32 -4.95 27.92
N GLY A 227 0.40 -6.01 27.11
CA GLY A 227 -0.21 -6.04 25.81
C GLY A 227 -0.44 -7.42 25.25
N ALA A 228 -1.28 -7.47 24.22
CA ALA A 228 -1.58 -8.67 23.45
C ALA A 228 -1.53 -8.38 21.95
N LEU A 229 -1.04 -9.34 21.19
CA LEU A 229 -0.97 -9.31 19.74
C LEU A 229 -2.00 -10.29 19.16
N LEU A 230 -2.95 -9.76 18.39
CA LEU A 230 -3.94 -10.50 17.61
C LEU A 230 -3.33 -10.87 16.26
N LEU A 231 -3.04 -12.15 16.08
CA LEU A 231 -2.40 -12.70 14.89
C LEU A 231 -3.43 -13.43 14.04
N GLY A 232 -3.36 -13.33 12.71
CA GLY A 232 -4.23 -14.12 11.84
C GLY A 232 -4.38 -13.56 10.44
N PRO A 233 -5.01 -14.28 9.51
CA PRO A 233 -5.26 -13.78 8.17
C PRO A 233 -6.21 -12.56 8.16
N PRO A 234 -6.18 -11.74 7.10
CA PRO A 234 -7.07 -10.59 6.97
C PRO A 234 -8.53 -11.04 6.98
N GLY A 235 -9.44 -10.14 7.39
CA GLY A 235 -10.88 -10.41 7.34
C GLY A 235 -11.45 -11.34 8.43
N CYS A 236 -10.64 -11.81 9.39
CA CYS A 236 -11.10 -12.70 10.47
C CYS A 236 -11.60 -11.97 11.73
N GLY A 237 -11.90 -10.67 11.64
CA GLY A 237 -12.55 -9.94 12.74
C GLY A 237 -11.63 -9.50 13.89
N LYS A 238 -10.30 -9.43 13.69
CA LYS A 238 -9.34 -8.94 14.71
C LYS A 238 -9.72 -7.56 15.28
N THR A 239 -10.00 -6.59 14.41
CA THR A 239 -10.43 -5.24 14.79
C THR A 239 -11.80 -5.23 15.48
N LEU A 240 -12.71 -6.13 15.07
CA LEU A 240 -14.02 -6.25 15.70
C LEU A 240 -13.91 -6.84 17.12
N LEU A 241 -13.04 -7.84 17.30
CA LEU A 241 -12.76 -8.44 18.61
C LEU A 241 -12.17 -7.40 19.58
N ALA A 242 -11.19 -6.60 19.13
CA ALA A 242 -10.60 -5.55 19.97
C ALA A 242 -11.62 -4.48 20.41
N LYS A 243 -12.51 -4.05 19.49
CA LYS A 243 -13.61 -3.13 19.83
C LYS A 243 -14.61 -3.75 20.81
N ALA A 244 -14.87 -5.05 20.67
CA ALA A 244 -15.73 -5.79 21.59
C ALA A 244 -15.13 -5.85 23.00
N VAL A 245 -13.84 -6.14 23.13
CA VAL A 245 -13.14 -6.15 24.42
C VAL A 245 -13.29 -4.83 25.17
N ALA A 246 -13.12 -3.69 24.48
CA ALA A 246 -13.23 -2.38 25.12
C ALA A 246 -14.67 -2.03 25.55
N THR A 247 -15.64 -2.37 24.72
CA THR A 247 -17.07 -2.16 25.03
C THR A 247 -17.49 -3.04 26.20
N GLU A 248 -17.03 -4.29 26.24
CA GLU A 248 -17.33 -5.24 27.30
C GLU A 248 -16.66 -4.87 28.62
N ALA A 249 -15.43 -4.36 28.58
CA ALA A 249 -14.72 -3.81 29.72
C ALA A 249 -15.27 -2.45 30.19
N ASN A 250 -16.08 -1.78 29.36
CA ASN A 250 -16.60 -0.43 29.59
C ASN A 250 -15.49 0.60 29.87
N VAL A 251 -14.44 0.56 29.04
CA VAL A 251 -13.28 1.47 29.12
C VAL A 251 -13.12 2.25 27.81
N PRO A 252 -12.43 3.40 27.81
CA PRO A 252 -12.10 4.14 26.59
C PRO A 252 -11.24 3.31 25.64
N PHE A 253 -11.52 3.41 24.34
CA PHE A 253 -10.78 2.73 23.27
C PHE A 253 -10.08 3.77 22.37
N LEU A 254 -8.74 3.79 22.41
CA LEU A 254 -7.90 4.65 21.59
C LEU A 254 -7.38 3.82 20.40
N SER A 255 -7.89 4.07 19.19
CA SER A 255 -7.51 3.33 17.99
C SER A 255 -6.62 4.17 17.07
N MET A 256 -5.54 3.57 16.59
CA MET A 256 -4.63 4.16 15.58
C MET A 256 -4.16 3.06 14.62
N ASN A 257 -4.02 3.37 13.33
CA ASN A 257 -3.43 2.43 12.36
C ASN A 257 -1.89 2.58 12.37
N GLY A 258 -1.17 1.46 12.29
CA GLY A 258 0.29 1.38 12.21
C GLY A 258 0.90 2.24 11.11
N SER A 259 0.22 2.37 9.98
CA SER A 259 0.62 3.24 8.86
C SER A 259 0.58 4.73 9.20
N GLU A 260 -0.24 5.16 10.16
CA GLU A 260 -0.30 6.56 10.61
C GLU A 260 0.95 6.98 11.40
N PHE A 261 1.83 6.04 11.76
CA PHE A 261 3.10 6.35 12.40
C PHE A 261 4.24 6.61 11.41
N ILE A 262 4.04 6.32 10.12
CA ILE A 262 5.05 6.47 9.07
C ILE A 262 4.76 7.75 8.28
N GLU A 263 5.69 8.70 8.28
CA GLU A 263 5.51 10.02 7.67
C GLU A 263 6.77 10.47 6.91
N MET A 264 6.63 11.35 5.92
CA MET A 264 7.80 11.81 5.16
C MET A 264 8.82 12.63 5.97
N ILE A 265 8.43 13.08 7.17
CA ILE A 265 9.23 13.97 8.01
C ILE A 265 9.68 13.19 9.25
N GLY A 266 11.00 13.01 9.37
CA GLY A 266 11.62 12.28 10.47
C GLY A 266 11.21 12.76 11.86
N GLY A 267 10.89 11.81 12.74
CA GLY A 267 10.61 12.07 14.16
C GLY A 267 9.15 12.40 14.50
N LEU A 268 8.26 12.59 13.51
CA LEU A 268 6.83 12.77 13.76
C LEU A 268 6.15 11.49 14.25
N GLY A 269 6.51 10.33 13.71
CA GLY A 269 6.02 9.04 14.21
C GLY A 269 6.28 8.85 15.70
N ALA A 270 7.52 9.05 16.14
CA ALA A 270 7.90 8.98 17.56
C ALA A 270 7.20 10.03 18.44
N ALA A 271 6.89 11.23 17.91
CA ALA A 271 6.09 12.21 18.65
C ALA A 271 4.64 11.74 18.83
N ARG A 272 4.02 11.17 17.79
CA ARG A 272 2.65 10.62 17.85
C ARG A 272 2.54 9.46 18.83
N VAL A 273 3.54 8.57 18.87
CA VAL A 273 3.59 7.48 19.86
C VAL A 273 3.58 8.04 21.29
N ARG A 274 4.42 9.05 21.58
CA ARG A 274 4.45 9.69 22.91
C ARG A 274 3.11 10.33 23.27
N ASP A 275 2.50 11.04 22.32
CA ASP A 275 1.21 11.69 22.53
C ASP A 275 0.08 10.66 22.76
N LEU A 276 0.09 9.54 22.04
CA LEU A 276 -0.87 8.45 22.20
C LEU A 276 -0.80 7.85 23.62
N PHE A 277 0.39 7.51 24.09
CA PHE A 277 0.57 6.94 25.44
C PHE A 277 0.26 7.96 26.53
N LYS A 278 0.63 9.23 26.34
CA LYS A 278 0.29 10.32 27.27
C LYS A 278 -1.23 10.50 27.41
N GLU A 279 -1.98 10.43 26.31
CA GLU A 279 -3.44 10.52 26.35
C GLU A 279 -4.09 9.26 26.93
N ALA A 280 -3.53 8.09 26.67
CA ALA A 280 -4.00 6.85 27.29
C ALA A 280 -3.84 6.91 28.82
N LEU A 281 -2.69 7.37 29.30
CA LEU A 281 -2.41 7.55 30.73
C LEU A 281 -3.37 8.54 31.41
N SER A 282 -3.79 9.60 30.72
CA SER A 282 -4.76 10.56 31.28
C SER A 282 -6.19 10.01 31.38
N ARG A 283 -6.48 8.91 30.66
CA ARG A 283 -7.80 8.27 30.56
C ARG A 283 -7.85 6.86 31.16
N ALA A 284 -6.81 6.46 31.88
CA ALA A 284 -6.73 5.15 32.51
C ALA A 284 -7.91 4.91 33.50
N PRO A 285 -8.47 3.68 33.54
CA PRO A 285 -8.12 2.50 32.75
C PRO A 285 -8.64 2.58 31.30
N CYS A 286 -7.81 2.24 30.32
CA CYS A 286 -8.16 2.31 28.89
C CYS A 286 -7.45 1.24 28.05
N ILE A 287 -7.90 1.08 26.80
CA ILE A 287 -7.26 0.21 25.82
C ILE A 287 -6.69 1.05 24.68
N ILE A 288 -5.41 0.83 24.38
CA ILE A 288 -4.77 1.31 23.15
C ILE A 288 -4.85 0.19 22.12
N TYR A 289 -5.37 0.46 20.93
CA TYR A 289 -5.41 -0.48 19.81
C TYR A 289 -4.61 0.05 18.62
N ILE A 290 -3.63 -0.75 18.19
CA ILE A 290 -2.80 -0.46 17.02
C ILE A 290 -3.08 -1.51 15.94
N ASP A 291 -3.75 -1.11 14.86
CA ASP A 291 -3.97 -1.99 13.70
C ASP A 291 -2.74 -2.01 12.78
N GLU A 292 -2.59 -3.04 11.95
CA GLU A 292 -1.48 -3.17 10.98
C GLU A 292 -0.09 -2.90 11.61
N MET A 293 0.17 -3.53 12.76
CA MET A 293 1.43 -3.37 13.50
C MET A 293 2.68 -3.67 12.66
N ASP A 294 2.55 -4.48 11.61
CA ASP A 294 3.63 -4.77 10.66
C ASP A 294 4.12 -3.56 9.86
N ALA A 295 3.36 -2.46 9.80
CA ALA A 295 3.81 -1.21 9.20
C ALA A 295 4.98 -0.59 9.99
N VAL A 296 4.83 -0.48 11.33
CA VAL A 296 5.83 0.14 12.22
C VAL A 296 6.77 -0.88 12.87
N GLY A 297 6.31 -2.11 13.03
CA GLY A 297 6.99 -3.17 13.77
C GLY A 297 7.89 -4.07 12.93
N ARG A 298 8.20 -3.72 11.68
CA ARG A 298 8.97 -4.58 10.78
C ARG A 298 10.41 -4.77 11.25
N ALA A 299 10.84 -6.04 11.35
CA ALA A 299 12.21 -6.41 11.64
C ALA A 299 13.15 -5.90 10.54
N ARG A 300 14.35 -5.47 10.96
CA ARG A 300 15.43 -5.04 10.06
C ARG A 300 15.66 -6.09 8.97
N SER A 301 15.56 -5.71 7.70
CA SER A 301 16.20 -6.50 6.65
C SER A 301 17.71 -6.32 6.78
N SER A 302 18.42 -7.40 7.05
CA SER A 302 19.89 -7.49 7.12
C SER A 302 20.59 -7.28 5.77
N ALA A 303 19.97 -6.54 4.85
CA ALA A 303 20.56 -6.14 3.58
C ALA A 303 21.09 -4.70 3.72
N PRO A 304 22.40 -4.46 3.55
CA PRO A 304 22.96 -3.12 3.51
C PRO A 304 22.63 -2.51 2.13
N THR A 305 21.37 -2.18 1.89
CA THR A 305 20.98 -1.44 0.69
C THR A 305 20.94 0.03 1.02
N THR A 306 22.03 0.69 0.66
CA THR A 306 22.08 2.08 0.18
C THR A 306 21.82 3.17 1.23
N PHE A 307 22.83 4.02 1.40
CA PHE A 307 22.77 5.33 2.04
C PHE A 307 21.64 6.20 1.44
N GLY A 308 20.42 6.03 1.95
CA GLY A 308 19.25 6.85 1.65
C GLY A 308 18.63 7.39 2.94
N PRO A 309 18.19 8.66 3.02
CA PRO A 309 17.64 9.26 4.25
C PRO A 309 16.30 8.70 4.74
N GLY A 310 15.83 7.56 4.23
CA GLY A 310 14.48 7.01 4.48
C GLY A 310 14.43 5.76 5.37
N GLY A 311 15.57 5.13 5.71
CA GLY A 311 15.57 3.87 6.46
C GLY A 311 15.42 3.99 7.98
N GLY A 312 15.58 5.18 8.56
CA GLY A 312 15.68 5.37 10.02
C GLY A 312 14.38 5.74 10.74
N GLU A 313 13.35 6.17 10.02
CA GLU A 313 12.14 6.72 10.63
C GLU A 313 11.26 5.64 11.28
N GLY A 314 11.02 4.53 10.56
CA GLY A 314 10.31 3.37 11.10
C GLY A 314 11.01 2.82 12.34
N GLU A 315 12.34 2.76 12.33
CA GLU A 315 13.14 2.31 13.48
C GLU A 315 13.03 3.26 14.68
N GLN A 316 13.11 4.56 14.45
CA GLN A 316 12.98 5.55 15.51
C GLN A 316 11.61 5.46 16.19
N THR A 317 10.56 5.28 15.38
CA THR A 317 9.19 5.18 15.88
C THR A 317 8.94 3.86 16.61
N LEU A 318 9.46 2.75 16.09
CA LEU A 318 9.45 1.45 16.76
C LEU A 318 10.15 1.52 18.12
N ASN A 319 11.36 2.06 18.17
CA ASN A 319 12.11 2.19 19.42
C ASN A 319 11.35 3.06 20.44
N GLN A 320 10.70 4.14 20.00
CA GLN A 320 9.86 4.94 20.88
C GLN A 320 8.68 4.12 21.44
N LEU A 321 8.02 3.32 20.61
CA LEU A 321 6.94 2.43 21.06
C LEU A 321 7.43 1.44 22.13
N LEU A 322 8.62 0.85 21.93
CA LEU A 322 9.24 -0.04 22.90
C LEU A 322 9.54 0.66 24.23
N VAL A 323 10.05 1.89 24.18
CA VAL A 323 10.34 2.71 25.37
C VAL A 323 9.07 3.04 26.14
N GLU A 324 7.99 3.42 25.45
CA GLU A 324 6.69 3.67 26.11
C GLU A 324 6.13 2.39 26.75
N MET A 325 6.16 1.25 26.04
CA MET A 325 5.67 -0.03 26.58
C MET A 325 6.44 -0.52 27.81
N ASP A 326 7.78 -0.38 27.79
CA ASP A 326 8.62 -0.74 28.93
C ASP A 326 8.40 0.24 30.10
N GLY A 327 8.23 1.54 29.77
CA GLY A 327 8.01 2.64 30.72
C GLY A 327 6.66 2.60 31.44
N MET A 328 5.64 1.97 30.87
CA MET A 328 4.34 1.76 31.52
C MET A 328 4.52 1.00 32.84
N LYS A 329 4.08 1.60 33.95
CA LYS A 329 4.03 0.89 35.23
C LYS A 329 2.83 -0.05 35.20
N SER A 330 2.98 -1.30 35.65
CA SER A 330 1.88 -2.28 35.73
C SER A 330 0.66 -1.83 36.56
N ARG A 331 0.74 -0.69 37.24
CA ARG A 331 -0.33 -0.10 38.08
C ARG A 331 -1.26 0.86 37.33
N GLU A 332 -0.93 1.24 36.10
CA GLU A 332 -1.64 2.33 35.38
C GLU A 332 -2.87 1.86 34.60
N GLY A 333 -3.22 0.56 34.62
CA GLY A 333 -4.50 0.09 34.04
C GLY A 333 -4.65 0.31 32.51
N VAL A 334 -3.53 0.52 31.81
CA VAL A 334 -3.48 0.66 30.35
C VAL A 334 -3.11 -0.70 29.74
N VAL A 335 -3.91 -1.16 28.78
CA VAL A 335 -3.64 -2.40 28.03
C VAL A 335 -3.44 -2.05 26.56
N VAL A 336 -2.37 -2.58 25.96
CA VAL A 336 -2.06 -2.36 24.54
C VAL A 336 -2.44 -3.60 23.73
N LEU A 337 -3.46 -3.48 22.89
CA LEU A 337 -3.81 -4.48 21.89
C LEU A 337 -3.23 -4.07 20.54
N ALA A 338 -2.67 -5.03 19.80
CA ALA A 338 -2.22 -4.80 18.44
C ALA A 338 -2.69 -5.93 17.53
N SER A 339 -2.87 -5.67 16.24
CA SER A 339 -3.18 -6.69 15.24
C SER A 339 -2.16 -6.66 14.12
N THR A 340 -1.87 -7.84 13.57
CA THR A 340 -1.13 -7.96 12.31
C THR A 340 -1.63 -9.14 11.50
N ASN A 341 -1.47 -9.04 10.18
CA ASN A 341 -1.65 -10.17 9.27
C ASN A 341 -0.36 -10.97 9.06
N ARG A 342 0.78 -10.43 9.50
CA ARG A 342 2.13 -10.92 9.18
C ARG A 342 3.01 -10.97 10.42
N ALA A 343 2.85 -12.03 11.21
CA ALA A 343 3.67 -12.24 12.40
C ALA A 343 5.17 -12.45 12.05
N ASP A 344 5.44 -12.98 10.85
CA ASP A 344 6.77 -13.34 10.34
C ASP A 344 7.70 -12.14 10.16
N VAL A 345 7.14 -10.96 9.84
CA VAL A 345 7.93 -9.75 9.58
C VAL A 345 8.15 -8.90 10.82
N LEU A 346 7.52 -9.21 11.95
CA LEU A 346 7.62 -8.39 13.15
C LEU A 346 8.98 -8.52 13.85
N ASP A 347 9.46 -7.42 14.42
CA ASP A 347 10.66 -7.39 15.24
C ASP A 347 10.45 -8.23 16.51
N LYS A 348 11.37 -9.17 16.75
CA LYS A 348 11.38 -10.03 17.94
C LYS A 348 11.41 -9.23 19.25
N ALA A 349 11.87 -7.97 19.22
CA ALA A 349 11.83 -7.07 20.36
C ALA A 349 10.39 -6.80 20.84
N LEU A 350 9.41 -6.70 19.93
CA LEU A 350 8.00 -6.49 20.30
C LEU A 350 7.41 -7.69 21.03
N LEU A 351 7.85 -8.90 20.67
CA LEU A 351 7.38 -10.19 21.19
C LEU A 351 8.03 -10.60 22.53
N ARG A 352 8.87 -9.74 23.12
CA ARG A 352 9.54 -10.04 24.39
C ARG A 352 8.59 -9.86 25.57
N PRO A 353 8.71 -10.69 26.63
CA PRO A 353 7.96 -10.48 27.87
C PRO A 353 8.17 -9.07 28.46
N GLY A 354 7.11 -8.46 28.96
CA GLY A 354 6.99 -7.06 29.33
C GLY A 354 6.39 -6.14 28.25
N ARG A 355 6.04 -6.67 27.06
CA ARG A 355 5.52 -5.90 25.92
C ARG A 355 4.25 -6.55 25.38
N PHE A 356 4.31 -7.22 24.22
CA PHE A 356 3.23 -8.09 23.75
C PHE A 356 3.42 -9.49 24.33
N ASP A 357 2.96 -9.66 25.56
CA ASP A 357 3.16 -10.89 26.35
C ASP A 357 2.25 -12.03 25.90
N ARG A 358 1.10 -11.68 25.35
CA ARG A 358 0.11 -12.62 24.83
C ARG A 358 0.07 -12.56 23.32
N HIS A 359 0.07 -13.73 22.69
CA HIS A 359 -0.12 -13.88 21.25
C HIS A 359 -1.40 -14.70 21.04
N ILE A 360 -2.47 -14.02 20.63
CA ILE A 360 -3.77 -14.63 20.42
C ILE A 360 -3.89 -14.91 18.93
N LEU A 361 -3.92 -16.20 18.58
CA LEU A 361 -4.03 -16.65 17.21
C LEU A 361 -5.51 -16.70 16.81
N ILE A 362 -5.84 -16.06 15.69
CA ILE A 362 -7.17 -15.99 15.10
C ILE A 362 -7.06 -16.62 13.71
N ASP A 363 -7.46 -17.87 13.61
CA ASP A 363 -7.46 -18.61 12.35
C ASP A 363 -8.73 -18.35 11.52
N LEU A 364 -8.75 -18.93 10.32
CA LEU A 364 -9.96 -18.99 9.50
C LEU A 364 -11.09 -19.74 10.26
N PRO A 365 -12.35 -19.32 10.10
CA PRO A 365 -13.47 -19.88 10.85
C PRO A 365 -13.72 -21.35 10.49
N THR A 366 -13.96 -22.15 11.53
CA THR A 366 -14.45 -23.54 11.42
C THR A 366 -15.85 -23.60 10.80
N LEU A 367 -16.30 -24.78 10.37
CA LEU A 367 -17.64 -24.95 9.78
C LEU A 367 -18.75 -24.36 10.69
N VAL A 368 -18.70 -24.67 11.98
CA VAL A 368 -19.68 -24.18 12.97
C VAL A 368 -19.62 -22.67 13.12
N GLU A 369 -18.42 -22.09 13.13
CA GLU A 369 -18.26 -20.63 13.21
C GLU A 369 -18.73 -19.94 11.92
N ARG A 370 -18.53 -20.55 10.74
CA ARG A 370 -19.11 -20.05 9.49
C ARG A 370 -20.62 -20.02 9.54
N GLU A 371 -21.26 -21.06 10.10
CA GLU A 371 -22.71 -21.07 10.31
C GLU A 371 -23.19 -19.88 11.16
N GLU A 372 -22.49 -19.61 12.28
CA GLU A 372 -22.78 -18.46 13.15
C GLU A 372 -22.60 -17.11 12.42
N ILE A 373 -21.54 -16.97 11.62
CA ILE A 373 -21.25 -15.76 10.84
C ILE A 373 -22.33 -15.56 9.76
N PHE A 374 -22.71 -16.61 9.02
CA PHE A 374 -23.81 -16.54 8.05
C PHE A 374 -25.12 -16.15 8.73
N HIS A 375 -25.45 -16.78 9.87
CA HIS A 375 -26.66 -16.46 10.62
C HIS A 375 -26.73 -14.98 10.96
N ARG A 376 -25.62 -14.40 11.44
CA ARG A 376 -25.51 -12.97 11.73
C ARG A 376 -25.77 -12.09 10.51
N HIS A 377 -25.10 -12.35 9.40
CA HIS A 377 -25.17 -11.49 8.22
C HIS A 377 -26.49 -11.64 7.45
N LEU A 378 -27.05 -12.85 7.40
CA LEU A 378 -28.33 -13.12 6.76
C LEU A 378 -29.53 -12.53 7.53
N LYS A 379 -29.41 -12.30 8.84
CA LYS A 379 -30.48 -11.70 9.66
C LYS A 379 -30.97 -10.33 9.14
N ASN A 380 -30.08 -9.56 8.52
CA ASN A 380 -30.39 -8.24 7.99
C ASN A 380 -30.84 -8.24 6.52
N ILE A 381 -30.91 -9.42 5.88
CA ILE A 381 -31.25 -9.57 4.46
C ILE A 381 -32.68 -10.10 4.34
N VAL A 382 -33.45 -9.52 3.41
CA VAL A 382 -34.81 -9.98 3.12
C VAL A 382 -34.77 -11.24 2.25
N LEU A 383 -34.92 -12.40 2.89
CA LEU A 383 -34.84 -13.73 2.27
C LEU A 383 -36.22 -14.32 1.99
N GLU A 384 -36.30 -15.22 1.00
CA GLU A 384 -37.52 -15.99 0.70
C GLU A 384 -37.93 -16.96 1.82
N LYS A 385 -36.94 -17.63 2.44
CA LYS A 385 -37.12 -18.53 3.59
C LYS A 385 -36.31 -18.04 4.79
N LEU A 386 -36.58 -18.62 5.96
CA LEU A 386 -35.78 -18.35 7.16
C LEU A 386 -34.28 -18.64 6.92
N PRO A 387 -33.36 -17.83 7.50
CA PRO A 387 -31.91 -18.00 7.32
C PRO A 387 -31.41 -19.43 7.55
N ASP A 388 -31.93 -20.11 8.58
CA ASP A 388 -31.57 -21.49 8.97
C ASP A 388 -31.68 -22.52 7.85
N TYR A 389 -32.56 -22.27 6.88
CA TYR A 389 -32.70 -23.13 5.70
C TYR A 389 -31.46 -23.10 4.80
N TYR A 390 -30.76 -21.95 4.71
CA TYR A 390 -29.64 -21.76 3.79
C TYR A 390 -28.28 -21.95 4.45
N ILE A 391 -28.16 -21.64 5.75
CA ILE A 391 -26.88 -21.51 6.47
C ILE A 391 -26.00 -22.75 6.33
N LYS A 392 -26.53 -23.94 6.60
CA LYS A 392 -25.75 -25.19 6.54
C LYS A 392 -25.12 -25.39 5.17
N ARG A 393 -25.94 -25.29 4.11
CA ARG A 393 -25.48 -25.45 2.72
C ARG A 393 -24.41 -24.42 2.37
N LEU A 394 -24.62 -23.15 2.72
CA LEU A 394 -23.66 -22.08 2.43
C LEU A 394 -22.33 -22.29 3.17
N ALA A 395 -22.37 -22.70 4.44
CA ALA A 395 -21.17 -22.96 5.24
C ALA A 395 -20.32 -24.12 4.66
N TYR A 396 -20.95 -25.14 4.06
CA TYR A 396 -20.27 -26.20 3.31
C TYR A 396 -19.71 -25.73 1.97
N LEU A 397 -20.39 -24.81 1.28
CA LEU A 397 -19.94 -24.27 -0.01
C LEU A 397 -18.82 -23.22 0.09
N THR A 398 -18.46 -22.78 1.30
CA THR A 398 -17.44 -21.74 1.53
C THR A 398 -16.31 -22.20 2.46
N PRO A 399 -15.62 -23.32 2.17
CA PRO A 399 -14.45 -23.72 2.96
C PRO A 399 -13.32 -22.69 2.81
N GLY A 400 -12.59 -22.42 3.90
CA GLY A 400 -11.46 -21.49 3.91
C GLY A 400 -11.82 -20.00 3.80
N PHE A 401 -13.11 -19.65 3.81
CA PHE A 401 -13.54 -18.25 3.74
C PHE A 401 -13.32 -17.54 5.08
N SER A 402 -12.82 -16.31 5.04
CA SER A 402 -12.78 -15.44 6.22
C SER A 402 -14.17 -14.90 6.57
N GLY A 403 -14.31 -14.33 7.77
CA GLY A 403 -15.57 -13.66 8.16
C GLY A 403 -15.96 -12.52 7.21
N ALA A 404 -14.97 -11.77 6.71
CA ALA A 404 -15.19 -10.72 5.72
C ALA A 404 -15.66 -11.28 4.36
N ASP A 405 -15.12 -12.42 3.92
CA ASP A 405 -15.56 -13.07 2.67
C ASP A 405 -17.02 -13.53 2.77
N ILE A 406 -17.41 -14.09 3.93
CA ILE A 406 -18.80 -14.50 4.19
C ILE A 406 -19.73 -13.29 4.20
N ALA A 407 -19.32 -12.19 4.84
CA ALA A 407 -20.09 -10.94 4.82
C ALA A 407 -20.24 -10.42 3.38
N ASN A 408 -19.19 -10.54 2.56
CA ASN A 408 -19.20 -10.16 1.16
C ASN A 408 -20.14 -11.05 0.33
N VAL A 409 -20.16 -12.37 0.53
CA VAL A 409 -21.13 -13.28 -0.11
C VAL A 409 -22.57 -12.84 0.18
N CYS A 410 -22.88 -12.56 1.44
CA CYS A 410 -24.23 -12.13 1.83
C CYS A 410 -24.61 -10.81 1.13
N ASN A 411 -23.69 -9.84 1.10
CA ASN A 411 -23.91 -8.55 0.45
C ASN A 411 -24.05 -8.68 -1.09
N GLU A 412 -23.19 -9.47 -1.74
CA GLU A 412 -23.25 -9.71 -3.18
C GLU A 412 -24.53 -10.41 -3.61
N ALA A 413 -25.08 -11.30 -2.77
CA ALA A 413 -26.38 -11.92 -3.03
C ALA A 413 -27.50 -10.88 -3.05
N ALA A 414 -27.52 -9.96 -2.08
CA ALA A 414 -28.48 -8.86 -2.04
C ALA A 414 -28.32 -7.91 -3.24
N LEU A 415 -27.07 -7.56 -3.60
CA LEU A 415 -26.78 -6.74 -4.78
C LEU A 415 -27.17 -7.43 -6.10
N HIS A 416 -27.03 -8.75 -6.18
CA HIS A 416 -27.45 -9.52 -7.34
C HIS A 416 -28.98 -9.52 -7.50
N ALA A 417 -29.72 -9.77 -6.43
CA ALA A 417 -31.17 -9.70 -6.41
C ALA A 417 -31.68 -8.29 -6.79
N ALA A 418 -31.05 -7.25 -6.23
CA ALA A 418 -31.37 -5.85 -6.52
C ALA A 418 -31.13 -5.49 -8.00
N ARG A 419 -30.03 -5.95 -8.60
CA ARG A 419 -29.75 -5.76 -10.04
C ARG A 419 -30.82 -6.39 -10.93
N HIS A 420 -31.40 -7.50 -10.51
CA HIS A 420 -32.49 -8.18 -11.21
C HIS A 420 -33.88 -7.62 -10.84
N LYS A 421 -33.93 -6.49 -10.11
CA LYS A 421 -35.16 -5.84 -9.65
C LYS A 421 -36.07 -6.77 -8.83
N GLN A 422 -35.47 -7.71 -8.10
CA GLN A 422 -36.20 -8.59 -7.20
C GLN A 422 -36.47 -7.88 -5.86
N SER A 423 -37.60 -8.19 -5.23
CA SER A 423 -37.94 -7.67 -3.89
C SER A 423 -37.43 -8.54 -2.73
N ILE A 424 -37.05 -9.78 -3.03
CA ILE A 424 -36.58 -10.79 -2.08
C ILE A 424 -35.34 -11.49 -2.64
N VAL A 425 -34.39 -11.82 -1.77
CA VAL A 425 -33.19 -12.59 -2.14
C VAL A 425 -33.55 -14.07 -2.14
N ARG A 426 -33.32 -14.75 -3.28
CA ARG A 426 -33.61 -16.17 -3.47
C ARG A 426 -32.37 -17.02 -3.28
N HIS A 427 -32.58 -18.33 -3.21
CA HIS A 427 -31.50 -19.33 -3.19
C HIS A 427 -30.49 -19.14 -4.33
N THR A 428 -30.96 -18.84 -5.54
CA THR A 428 -30.12 -18.66 -6.72
C THR A 428 -29.16 -17.48 -6.61
N ASP A 429 -29.55 -16.42 -5.89
CA ASP A 429 -28.71 -15.24 -5.70
C ASP A 429 -27.58 -15.51 -4.70
N LEU A 430 -27.88 -16.29 -3.65
CA LEU A 430 -26.88 -16.74 -2.67
C LEU A 430 -25.84 -17.66 -3.31
N GLU A 431 -26.27 -18.64 -4.12
CA GLU A 431 -25.34 -19.51 -4.85
C GLU A 431 -24.49 -18.72 -5.86
N TYR A 432 -25.11 -17.79 -6.60
CA TYR A 432 -24.38 -16.90 -7.51
C TYR A 432 -23.30 -16.09 -6.77
N ALA A 433 -23.62 -15.60 -5.58
CA ALA A 433 -22.69 -14.81 -4.79
C ALA A 433 -21.49 -15.64 -4.32
N VAL A 434 -21.71 -16.87 -3.86
CA VAL A 434 -20.61 -17.81 -3.54
C VAL A 434 -19.73 -18.02 -4.76
N GLU A 435 -20.30 -18.36 -5.91
CA GLU A 435 -19.54 -18.58 -7.14
C GLU A 435 -18.75 -17.34 -7.58
N ARG A 436 -19.33 -16.15 -7.41
CA ARG A 436 -18.70 -14.89 -7.77
C ARG A 436 -17.50 -14.58 -6.88
N VAL A 437 -17.57 -14.91 -5.59
CA VAL A 437 -16.45 -14.72 -4.66
C VAL A 437 -15.35 -15.76 -4.90
N VAL A 438 -15.70 -17.02 -5.20
CA VAL A 438 -14.73 -18.09 -5.52
C VAL A 438 -14.07 -17.89 -6.89
N GLY A 439 -14.86 -17.78 -7.96
CA GLY A 439 -14.38 -17.78 -9.35
C GLY A 439 -14.23 -16.42 -9.99
N GLY A 440 -14.74 -15.36 -9.34
CA GLY A 440 -14.79 -14.02 -9.90
C GLY A 440 -16.01 -13.75 -10.77
N THR A 441 -15.99 -12.61 -11.45
CA THR A 441 -17.13 -12.14 -12.24
C THR A 441 -17.30 -12.97 -13.52
N GLU A 442 -18.55 -13.13 -13.97
CA GLU A 442 -18.87 -13.83 -15.20
C GLU A 442 -18.38 -13.05 -16.43
N LYS A 443 -17.61 -13.71 -17.32
CA LYS A 443 -17.19 -13.11 -18.60
C LYS A 443 -18.33 -13.25 -19.62
N ARG A 444 -19.12 -12.19 -19.77
CA ARG A 444 -20.19 -12.15 -20.80
C ARG A 444 -19.72 -11.78 -22.20
N SER A 445 -18.54 -11.18 -22.34
CA SER A 445 -18.01 -10.65 -23.61
C SER A 445 -17.35 -11.72 -24.50
N HIS A 446 -16.80 -12.78 -23.93
CA HIS A 446 -16.22 -13.90 -24.67
C HIS A 446 -17.21 -15.07 -24.69
N ALA A 447 -18.17 -15.02 -25.61
CA ALA A 447 -19.05 -16.14 -25.87
C ALA A 447 -18.22 -17.28 -26.52
N MET A 448 -18.00 -18.36 -25.78
CA MET A 448 -17.36 -19.57 -26.31
C MET A 448 -18.18 -20.18 -27.45
N SER A 449 -17.50 -20.66 -28.49
CA SER A 449 -18.14 -21.42 -29.57
C SER A 449 -18.76 -22.73 -29.03
N PRO A 450 -19.79 -23.29 -29.69
CA PRO A 450 -20.38 -24.56 -29.28
C PRO A 450 -19.37 -25.72 -29.22
N ALA A 451 -18.35 -25.70 -30.07
CA ALA A 451 -17.27 -26.69 -30.07
C ALA A 451 -16.39 -26.56 -28.82
N GLU A 452 -15.96 -25.34 -28.47
CA GLU A 452 -15.17 -25.08 -27.26
C GLU A 452 -15.97 -25.39 -26.00
N LYS A 453 -17.26 -25.02 -25.95
CA LYS A 453 -18.14 -25.38 -24.82
C LYS A 453 -18.23 -26.89 -24.62
N ARG A 454 -18.28 -27.65 -25.71
CA ARG A 454 -18.29 -29.12 -25.64
C ARG A 454 -16.97 -29.65 -25.08
N VAL A 455 -15.83 -29.12 -25.51
CA VAL A 455 -14.51 -29.51 -24.99
C VAL A 455 -14.42 -29.22 -23.49
N VAL A 456 -14.83 -28.03 -23.05
CA VAL A 456 -14.82 -27.66 -21.63
C VAL A 456 -15.81 -28.50 -20.82
N ALA A 457 -16.98 -28.81 -21.37
CA ALA A 457 -17.92 -29.72 -20.71
C ALA A 457 -17.31 -31.11 -20.49
N TYR A 458 -16.59 -31.67 -21.48
CA TYR A 458 -15.88 -32.92 -21.28
C TYR A 458 -14.71 -32.80 -20.30
N HIS A 459 -13.99 -31.68 -20.29
CA HIS A 459 -12.90 -31.42 -19.35
C HIS A 459 -13.39 -31.39 -17.90
N GLU A 460 -14.40 -30.56 -17.62
CA GLU A 460 -15.00 -30.42 -16.28
C GLU A 460 -15.75 -31.68 -15.85
N ALA A 461 -16.43 -32.37 -16.79
CA ALA A 461 -17.05 -33.67 -16.50
C ALA A 461 -16.00 -34.75 -16.19
N GLY A 462 -14.81 -34.67 -16.81
CA GLY A 462 -13.67 -35.52 -16.48
C GLY A 462 -13.27 -35.36 -15.02
N HIS A 463 -13.00 -34.13 -14.59
CA HIS A 463 -12.72 -33.79 -13.18
C HIS A 463 -13.81 -34.30 -12.24
N ALA A 464 -15.07 -34.06 -12.59
CA ALA A 464 -16.22 -34.49 -11.80
C ALA A 464 -16.30 -36.01 -11.65
N LEU A 465 -16.13 -36.74 -12.76
CA LEU A 465 -16.24 -38.19 -12.79
C LEU A 465 -15.06 -38.84 -12.07
N THR A 466 -13.83 -38.36 -12.30
CA THR A 466 -12.65 -38.90 -11.62
C THR A 466 -12.71 -38.64 -10.12
N GLY A 467 -13.10 -37.44 -9.69
CA GLY A 467 -13.28 -37.11 -8.28
C GLY A 467 -14.46 -37.82 -7.60
N TRP A 468 -15.40 -38.35 -8.38
CA TRP A 468 -16.49 -39.18 -7.86
C TRP A 468 -16.12 -40.66 -7.75
N LEU A 469 -15.28 -41.17 -8.66
CA LEU A 469 -14.91 -42.58 -8.73
C LEU A 469 -13.73 -42.96 -7.82
N LEU A 470 -12.87 -42.00 -7.48
CA LEU A 470 -11.73 -42.22 -6.58
C LEU A 470 -12.17 -42.15 -5.11
N GLU A 471 -11.56 -43.00 -4.27
CA GLU A 471 -11.92 -43.12 -2.85
C GLU A 471 -11.38 -41.97 -1.99
N HIS A 472 -10.18 -41.48 -2.33
CA HIS A 472 -9.43 -40.50 -1.55
C HIS A 472 -9.44 -39.09 -2.17
N THR A 473 -10.55 -38.69 -2.77
CA THR A 473 -10.68 -37.35 -3.37
C THR A 473 -11.59 -36.45 -2.56
N ASP A 474 -11.28 -35.16 -2.59
CA ASP A 474 -12.13 -34.13 -1.98
C ASP A 474 -13.55 -34.17 -2.56
N ALA A 475 -14.53 -33.90 -1.70
CA ALA A 475 -15.94 -33.98 -2.08
C ALA A 475 -16.29 -32.90 -3.11
N LEU A 476 -16.66 -33.32 -4.32
CA LEU A 476 -17.12 -32.43 -5.38
C LEU A 476 -18.46 -31.78 -4.99
N LEU A 477 -18.47 -30.45 -4.86
CA LEU A 477 -19.67 -29.68 -4.50
C LEU A 477 -20.47 -29.25 -5.72
N LYS A 478 -19.77 -28.69 -6.71
CA LYS A 478 -20.40 -28.05 -7.87
C LYS A 478 -19.43 -27.99 -9.04
N VAL A 479 -19.97 -28.12 -10.24
CA VAL A 479 -19.23 -28.02 -11.50
C VAL A 479 -19.93 -27.04 -12.41
N THR A 480 -19.17 -26.15 -13.05
CA THR A 480 -19.71 -25.18 -14.01
C THR A 480 -18.77 -24.98 -15.20
N ILE A 481 -19.37 -24.79 -16.36
CA ILE A 481 -18.67 -24.48 -17.62
C ILE A 481 -18.81 -22.99 -17.98
N VAL A 482 -19.25 -22.17 -17.02
CA VAL A 482 -19.43 -20.72 -17.22
C VAL A 482 -18.09 -20.02 -17.01
N PRO A 483 -17.56 -19.31 -18.03
CA PRO A 483 -16.26 -18.66 -17.93
C PRO A 483 -16.28 -17.50 -16.92
N ARG A 484 -15.28 -17.45 -16.04
CA ARG A 484 -15.13 -16.40 -15.02
C ARG A 484 -13.82 -15.61 -15.18
N THR A 485 -13.66 -14.50 -14.45
CA THR A 485 -12.47 -13.64 -14.53
C THR A 485 -11.20 -14.28 -13.96
N ASN A 486 -11.32 -15.01 -12.85
CA ASN A 486 -10.16 -15.59 -12.16
C ASN A 486 -9.88 -17.05 -12.55
N MET A 487 -10.81 -17.73 -13.25
CA MET A 487 -10.68 -19.14 -13.64
C MET A 487 -10.89 -19.36 -15.15
N ALA A 488 -10.17 -20.34 -15.69
CA ALA A 488 -10.08 -20.64 -17.13
C ALA A 488 -11.31 -21.43 -17.62
N LEU A 489 -12.19 -20.78 -18.38
CA LEU A 489 -13.30 -21.36 -19.19
C LEU A 489 -14.38 -22.19 -18.45
N GLY A 490 -14.09 -22.81 -17.31
CA GLY A 490 -14.96 -23.57 -16.40
C GLY A 490 -14.26 -23.77 -15.05
N PHE A 491 -14.96 -24.33 -14.07
CA PHE A 491 -14.34 -24.80 -12.83
C PHE A 491 -15.18 -25.86 -12.09
N ALA A 492 -14.47 -26.74 -11.38
CA ALA A 492 -15.00 -27.67 -10.39
C ALA A 492 -14.65 -27.18 -8.98
N GLN A 493 -15.65 -27.08 -8.11
CA GLN A 493 -15.49 -26.70 -6.72
C GLN A 493 -15.49 -27.96 -5.84
N TYR A 494 -14.42 -28.10 -5.07
CA TYR A 494 -14.23 -29.18 -4.11
C TYR A 494 -14.36 -28.64 -2.69
N THR A 495 -14.85 -29.48 -1.76
CA THR A 495 -14.71 -29.24 -0.33
C THR A 495 -13.42 -29.88 0.11
N PRO A 496 -12.39 -29.11 0.52
CA PRO A 496 -11.22 -29.68 1.13
C PRO A 496 -11.68 -30.50 2.34
N SER A 497 -11.18 -31.72 2.47
CA SER A 497 -11.32 -32.45 3.72
C SER A 497 -10.62 -31.66 4.85
N ASP A 498 -11.19 -31.65 6.06
CA ASP A 498 -10.54 -31.05 7.23
C ASP A 498 -9.30 -31.86 7.71
N GLN A 499 -8.89 -32.87 6.94
CA GLN A 499 -7.75 -33.75 7.20
C GLN A 499 -6.44 -33.01 6.88
N LYS A 500 -5.57 -32.92 7.89
CA LYS A 500 -4.26 -32.24 7.78
C LYS A 500 -3.09 -33.21 7.51
N LEU A 501 -3.33 -34.51 7.61
CA LEU A 501 -2.33 -35.57 7.45
C LEU A 501 -2.78 -36.50 6.34
N TYR A 502 -2.04 -36.50 5.24
CA TYR A 502 -2.34 -37.31 4.06
C TYR A 502 -1.43 -38.54 4.05
N ASN A 503 -1.99 -39.70 3.71
CA ASN A 503 -1.19 -40.88 3.37
C ASN A 503 -0.64 -40.75 1.92
N LYS A 504 -0.12 -41.83 1.33
CA LYS A 504 0.44 -41.77 -0.03
C LYS A 504 -0.63 -41.97 -1.10
N GLU A 505 -1.71 -42.64 -0.73
CA GLU A 505 -2.85 -43.00 -1.55
C GLU A 505 -3.85 -41.84 -1.72
N GLU A 506 -3.96 -40.99 -0.69
CA GLU A 506 -4.58 -39.65 -0.67
C GLU A 506 -3.64 -38.61 -1.30
#